data_AF-A0A644YK52-F1
#
_entry.id   AF-A0A644YK52-F1
#
_cell.length_a   1.000
_cell.length_b   1.000
_cell.length_c   1.000
_cell.angle_alpha   90.00
_cell.angle_beta   90.00
_cell.angle_gamma   90.00
#
_symmetry.space_group_name_H-M   'P 1'
#
loop_
_entity.id
_entity.type
_entity.pdbx_description
1 polymer ?
#
loop_
_entity_poly.entity_id
_entity_poly.type
_entity_poly.pdbx_seq_one_letter_code
_entity_poly.pdbx_strand_id
1 'polypeptide(L)'
;MAISDKLRALLALSGKKSTDLAGYFGISPQAMRNKFSRGSFSADDLIKISVFLDLDLSFRTTDNQIITLDEKDLQGYSDEKGMDA
;
A
#
# COMPACT_ATOMS: atom_id res chain seq x y z
N MET A 1 -13.26 -0.60 13.54
CA MET A 1 -12.56 0.35 12.65
C MET A 1 -12.59 -0.21 11.24
N ALA A 2 -12.97 0.60 10.25
CA ALA A 2 -12.89 0.20 8.85
C ALA A 2 -11.42 0.20 8.38
N ILE A 3 -11.13 -0.47 7.27
CA ILE A 3 -9.79 -0.46 6.66
C ILE A 3 -9.29 0.97 6.41
N SER A 4 -10.18 1.84 5.93
CA SER A 4 -9.90 3.27 5.70
C SER A 4 -9.41 4.00 6.96
N ASP A 5 -9.94 3.65 8.13
CA ASP A 5 -9.54 4.31 9.38
C ASP A 5 -8.14 3.88 9.79
N LYS A 6 -7.82 2.59 9.63
CA LYS A 6 -6.47 2.05 9.88
C LYS A 6 -5.46 2.66 8.92
N LEU A 7 -5.79 2.76 7.64
CA LEU A 7 -4.91 3.38 6.64
C LEU A 7 -4.68 4.87 6.91
N ARG A 8 -5.71 5.61 7.34
CA ARG A 8 -5.52 7.02 7.78
C ARG A 8 -4.62 7.13 9.00
N ALA A 9 -4.76 6.22 9.96
CA ALA A 9 -3.87 6.20 11.13
C ALA A 9 -2.42 5.92 10.73
N LEU A 10 -2.17 4.96 9.82
CA LEU A 10 -0.83 4.69 9.28
C LEU A 10 -0.24 5.92 8.58
N LEU A 11 -1.01 6.57 7.69
CA LEU A 11 -0.59 7.81 7.05
C LEU A 11 -0.16 8.86 8.08
N ALA A 12 -0.98 9.07 9.12
CA ALA A 12 -0.69 10.05 10.16
C ALA A 12 0.57 9.69 10.97
N LEU A 13 0.76 8.41 11.32
CA LEU A 13 1.97 7.92 12.03
C LEU A 13 3.23 8.10 11.19
N SER A 14 3.14 7.96 9.87
CA SER A 14 4.25 8.17 8.93
C SER A 14 4.40 9.64 8.49
N GLY A 15 3.62 10.58 9.05
CA GLY A 15 3.67 12.00 8.68
C GLY A 15 3.22 12.29 7.24
N LYS A 16 2.45 11.39 6.61
CA LYS A 16 1.93 11.51 5.24
C LYS A 16 0.46 11.90 5.23
N LYS A 17 0.02 12.53 4.15
CA LYS A 17 -1.39 12.87 3.88
C LYS A 17 -1.96 11.96 2.80
N SER A 18 -3.28 11.85 2.75
CA SER A 18 -3.98 11.15 1.66
C SER A 18 -3.74 11.79 0.30
N THR A 19 -3.42 13.09 0.24
CA THR A 19 -3.02 13.79 -0.99
C THR A 19 -1.66 13.33 -1.50
N ASP A 20 -0.73 13.00 -0.59
CA ASP A 20 0.60 12.51 -0.96
C ASP A 20 0.49 11.11 -1.55
N LEU A 21 -0.35 10.27 -0.92
CA LEU A 21 -0.70 8.96 -1.44
C LEU A 21 -1.40 9.06 -2.80
N ALA A 22 -2.26 10.06 -3.00
CA ALA A 22 -2.90 10.29 -4.31
C ALA A 22 -1.85 10.59 -5.39
N GLY A 23 -0.85 11.41 -5.06
CA GLY A 23 0.30 11.67 -5.92
C GLY A 23 1.09 10.40 -6.26
N TYR A 24 1.38 9.58 -5.25
CA TYR A 24 2.05 8.28 -5.45
C TYR A 24 1.25 7.33 -6.36
N PHE A 25 -0.08 7.31 -6.22
CA PHE A 25 -0.97 6.49 -7.04
C PHE A 25 -1.18 7.06 -8.46
N GLY A 26 -0.70 8.28 -8.75
CA GLY A 26 -0.98 8.96 -10.01
C GLY A 26 -2.45 9.32 -10.22
N ILE A 27 -3.23 9.50 -9.14
CA ILE A 27 -4.66 9.83 -9.21
C ILE A 27 -4.98 11.17 -8.55
N SER A 28 -6.15 11.73 -8.85
CA SER A 28 -6.57 12.99 -8.23
C SER A 28 -6.87 12.85 -6.72
N PRO A 29 -6.70 13.92 -5.92
CA PRO A 29 -7.10 13.91 -4.50
C PRO A 29 -8.58 13.54 -4.29
N GLN A 30 -9.46 13.95 -5.20
CA GLN A 30 -10.88 13.60 -5.20
C GLN A 30 -11.08 12.08 -5.39
N ALA A 31 -10.38 11.47 -6.33
CA ALA A 31 -10.43 10.03 -6.56
C ALA A 31 -9.93 9.25 -5.33
N MET A 32 -8.84 9.73 -4.71
CA MET A 32 -8.34 9.15 -3.47
C MET A 32 -9.34 9.29 -2.32
N ARG A 33 -9.97 10.46 -2.12
CA ARG A 33 -11.03 10.63 -1.12
C ARG A 33 -12.18 9.66 -1.36
N ASN A 34 -12.62 9.51 -2.61
CA ASN A 34 -13.66 8.56 -2.97
C ASN A 34 -13.26 7.11 -2.66
N LYS A 35 -12.01 6.73 -2.91
CA LYS A 35 -11.47 5.40 -2.56
C LYS A 35 -11.52 5.15 -1.05
N PHE A 36 -11.04 6.10 -0.25
CA PHE A 36 -11.16 6.05 1.21
C PHE A 36 -12.61 6.02 1.71
N SER A 37 -13.52 6.75 1.05
CA SER A 37 -14.93 6.75 1.42
C SER A 37 -15.61 5.42 1.16
N ARG A 38 -15.26 4.73 0.06
CA ARG A 38 -15.78 3.39 -0.25
C ARG A 38 -15.08 2.28 0.53
N GLY A 39 -13.87 2.53 1.03
CA GLY A 39 -13.04 1.53 1.71
C GLY A 39 -12.60 0.38 0.80
N SER A 40 -12.62 0.58 -0.51
CA SER A 40 -12.25 -0.45 -1.50
C SER A 40 -10.76 -0.34 -1.83
N PHE A 41 -9.97 -1.24 -1.27
CA PHE A 41 -8.54 -1.38 -1.54
C PHE A 41 -8.26 -2.83 -1.97
N SER A 42 -7.61 -3.00 -3.11
CA SER A 42 -7.09 -4.29 -3.56
C SER A 42 -5.82 -4.68 -2.79
N ALA A 43 -5.35 -5.92 -2.96
CA ALA A 43 -4.05 -6.33 -2.44
C ALA A 43 -2.93 -5.43 -2.97
N ASP A 44 -2.91 -5.16 -4.28
CA ASP A 44 -1.95 -4.24 -4.92
C ASP A 44 -1.97 -2.85 -4.30
N ASP A 45 -3.14 -2.33 -3.94
CA ASP A 45 -3.22 -1.03 -3.27
C ASP A 45 -2.53 -1.07 -1.90
N LEU A 46 -2.72 -2.16 -1.14
CA LEU A 46 -2.11 -2.31 0.18
C LEU A 46 -0.60 -2.46 0.10
N ILE A 47 -0.10 -3.23 -0.87
CA ILE A 47 1.34 -3.36 -1.17
C ILE A 47 1.91 -1.98 -1.55
N LYS A 48 1.25 -1.26 -2.46
CA LYS A 48 1.69 0.09 -2.85
C LYS A 48 1.71 1.06 -1.68
N ILE A 49 0.73 0.97 -0.77
CA ILE A 49 0.69 1.78 0.45
C ILE A 49 1.85 1.40 1.39
N SER A 50 2.16 0.12 1.54
CA SER A 50 3.26 -0.31 2.43
C SER A 50 4.62 0.18 1.90
N VAL A 51 4.86 0.07 0.59
CA VAL A 51 6.05 0.62 -0.09
C VAL A 51 6.11 2.15 0.07
N PHE A 52 5.00 2.86 -0.16
CA PHE A 52 4.96 4.33 -0.02
C PHE A 52 5.27 4.81 1.42
N LEU A 53 4.93 3.99 2.42
CA LEU A 53 5.10 4.32 3.83
C LEU A 53 6.34 3.73 4.47
N ASP A 54 7.15 2.97 3.72
CA ASP A 54 8.31 2.24 4.25
C ASP A 54 7.91 1.30 5.41
N LEU A 55 6.87 0.50 5.19
CA LEU A 55 6.30 -0.45 6.15
C LEU A 55 6.26 -1.87 5.57
N ASP A 56 6.35 -2.86 6.46
CA ASP A 56 6.07 -4.26 6.12
C ASP A 56 4.56 -4.51 6.07
N LEU A 57 4.07 -5.06 4.95
CA LEU A 57 2.76 -5.69 4.86
C LEU A 57 2.93 -7.20 5.04
N SER A 58 2.37 -7.76 6.10
CA SER A 58 2.52 -9.19 6.35
C SER A 58 1.30 -9.84 7.01
N PHE A 59 1.17 -11.14 6.78
CA PHE A 59 0.36 -12.02 7.60
C PHE A 59 1.23 -12.66 8.68
N ARG A 60 0.76 -12.61 9.92
CA ARG A 60 1.34 -13.36 11.02
C ARG A 60 0.43 -14.53 11.38
N THR A 61 0.96 -15.74 11.32
CA THR A 61 0.23 -16.96 11.70
C THR A 61 0.22 -17.12 13.23
N THR A 62 -0.64 -17.99 13.75
CA THR A 62 -0.74 -18.25 15.20
C THR A 62 0.52 -18.86 15.79
N ASP A 63 1.32 -19.56 14.99
CA ASP A 63 2.64 -20.10 15.32
C ASP A 63 3.79 -19.13 15.02
N ASN A 64 3.48 -17.85 14.82
CA ASN A 64 4.42 -16.75 14.69
C ASN A 64 5.31 -16.78 13.42
N GLN A 65 4.88 -17.49 12.37
CA GLN A 65 5.46 -17.33 11.04
C GLN A 65 4.98 -16.01 10.43
N ILE A 66 5.84 -15.38 9.63
CA ILE A 66 5.56 -14.12 8.94
C ILE A 66 5.65 -14.37 7.45
N ILE A 67 4.56 -14.08 6.74
CA ILE A 67 4.50 -14.07 5.28
C ILE A 67 4.37 -12.61 4.86
N THR A 68 5.43 -12.07 4.27
CA THR A 68 5.48 -10.67 3.80
C THR A 68 4.98 -10.59 2.36
N LEU A 69 4.28 -9.50 2.06
CA LEU A 69 3.89 -9.09 0.71
C LEU A 69 4.67 -7.83 0.34
N ASP A 70 5.36 -7.86 -0.80
CA ASP A 70 6.17 -6.76 -1.29
C ASP A 70 5.87 -6.40 -2.75
N GLU A 71 6.63 -5.47 -3.31
CA GLU A 71 6.44 -4.98 -4.68
C GLU A 71 6.51 -6.09 -5.74
N LYS A 72 7.18 -7.21 -5.47
CA LYS A 72 7.32 -8.34 -6.39
C LYS A 72 6.03 -9.15 -6.49
N ASP A 73 5.14 -9.01 -5.52
CA ASP A 73 3.82 -9.66 -5.51
C ASP A 73 2.77 -8.88 -6.30
N LEU A 74 3.12 -7.71 -6.87
CA LEU A 74 2.21 -6.93 -7.70
C LEU A 74 1.89 -7.66 -9.02
N GLN A 75 0.62 -7.59 -9.45
CA GLN A 75 0.23 -8.17 -10.71
C GLN A 75 0.97 -7.51 -11.88
N GLY A 76 1.68 -8.32 -12.67
CA GLY A 76 2.46 -7.82 -13.81
C GLY A 76 3.83 -7.26 -13.43
N TYR A 77 4.32 -7.54 -12.22
CA TYR A 77 5.72 -7.28 -11.88
C TYR A 77 6.65 -8.04 -12.86
N SER A 78 7.49 -7.31 -13.57
CA SER A 78 8.60 -7.83 -14.37
C SER A 78 9.89 -7.27 -13.80
N ASP A 79 10.84 -8.14 -13.47
CA ASP A 79 12.15 -7.75 -12.96
C ASP A 79 12.98 -7.17 -14.13
N GLU A 80 12.79 -5.88 -14.43
CA GLU A 80 13.53 -5.20 -15.50
C GLU A 80 14.97 -4.83 -15.09
N LYS A 81 15.48 -5.34 -13.95
CA LYS A 81 16.84 -5.09 -13.44
C LYS A 81 17.82 -6.25 -13.67
N GLY A 82 17.63 -7.01 -14.75
CA GLY A 82 18.51 -8.11 -15.14
C GLY A 82 19.27 -7.93 -16.46
N MET A 83 19.27 -6.74 -17.09
CA MET A 83 19.90 -6.57 -18.41
C MET A 83 20.83 -5.36 -18.49
N ASP A 84 21.87 -5.38 -17.66
CA ASP A 84 23.14 -4.72 -17.93
C ASP A 84 24.26 -5.72 -17.59
N ALA A 85 24.59 -6.58 -18.56
CA ALA A 85 25.78 -7.44 -18.56
C ALA A 85 26.43 -7.40 -19.94
#